data_AF-A0A7C4THY1-F1
#
_entry.id   AF-A0A7C4THY1-F1
#
_cell.length_a   1.000
_cell.length_b   1.000
_cell.length_c   1.000
_cell.angle_alpha   90.00
_cell.angle_beta   90.00
_cell.angle_gamma   90.00
#
_symmetry.space_group_name_H-M   'P 1'
#
loop_
_entity.id
_entity.type
_entity.pdbx_description
1 polymer ?
#
loop_
_entity_poly.entity_id
_entity_poly.type
_entity_poly.pdbx_seq_one_letter_code
_entity_poly.pdbx_strand_id
1 'polypeptide(L)'
;MRVEDLERVLLANIGSLSEACRGICRSDVVYIPRLEVGSVLDGCDYCLLRNLIDLINVKSITIVLRGGDYLEFLKLDDAVIELGSEVASILALDEFVSRVMELREFNMILDEDVNSLIEWFSR
;
A
#
# COMPACT_ATOMS: atom_id res chain seq x y z
N MET A 1 -11.28 0.07 8.48
CA MET A 1 -10.81 -1.33 8.64
C MET A 1 -9.38 -1.30 9.15
N ARG A 2 -8.97 -2.29 9.94
CA ARG A 2 -7.60 -2.39 10.47
C ARG A 2 -6.70 -3.26 9.60
N VAL A 3 -5.38 -3.19 9.81
CA VAL A 3 -4.42 -4.10 9.14
C VAL A 3 -4.78 -5.57 9.39
N GLU A 4 -5.17 -5.91 10.62
CA GLU A 4 -5.59 -7.28 10.96
C GLU A 4 -6.84 -7.71 10.18
N ASP A 5 -7.80 -6.80 9.96
CA ASP A 5 -8.98 -7.10 9.13
C ASP A 5 -8.57 -7.35 7.68
N LEU A 6 -7.61 -6.59 7.16
CA LEU A 6 -7.08 -6.77 5.82
C LEU A 6 -6.38 -8.13 5.66
N GLU A 7 -5.60 -8.56 6.65
CA GLU A 7 -4.97 -9.89 6.66
C GLU A 7 -6.02 -11.01 6.68
N ARG A 8 -7.14 -10.84 7.40
CA ARG A 8 -8.24 -11.80 7.37
C ARG A 8 -8.90 -11.87 5.99
N VAL A 9 -9.08 -10.74 5.30
CA VAL A 9 -9.62 -10.72 3.94
C VAL A 9 -8.63 -11.36 2.96
N LEU A 10 -7.34 -11.10 3.11
CA LEU A 10 -6.26 -11.75 2.35
C LEU A 10 -6.36 -13.28 2.49
N LEU A 11 -6.42 -13.78 3.73
CA LEU A 11 -6.55 -15.20 4.05
C LEU A 11 -7.79 -15.83 3.42
N ALA A 12 -8.95 -15.15 3.51
CA ALA A 12 -10.19 -15.64 2.94
C ALA A 12 -10.17 -15.73 1.41
N ASN A 13 -9.32 -14.94 0.75
CA ASN A 13 -9.24 -14.86 -0.72
C ASN A 13 -7.91 -15.40 -1.27
N ILE A 14 -7.09 -16.07 -0.45
CA ILE A 14 -5.71 -16.40 -0.84
C ILE A 14 -5.65 -17.27 -2.10
N GLY A 15 -6.64 -18.15 -2.33
CA GLY A 15 -6.68 -19.00 -3.52
C GLY A 15 -6.83 -18.21 -4.82
N SER A 16 -7.78 -17.26 -4.89
CA SER A 16 -7.99 -16.43 -6.08
C SER A 16 -6.86 -15.42 -6.27
N LEU A 17 -6.35 -14.83 -5.18
CA LEU A 17 -5.23 -13.90 -5.23
C LEU A 17 -3.93 -14.60 -5.69
N SER A 18 -3.67 -15.82 -5.21
CA SER A 18 -2.52 -16.61 -5.63
C SER A 18 -2.60 -16.99 -7.11
N GLU A 19 -3.80 -17.24 -7.63
CA GLU A 19 -4.01 -17.49 -9.06
C GLU A 19 -3.73 -16.23 -9.89
N ALA A 20 -4.22 -15.06 -9.47
CA ALA A 20 -3.92 -13.78 -10.12
C ALA A 20 -2.41 -13.47 -10.12
N CYS A 21 -1.71 -13.85 -9.06
CA CYS A 21 -0.28 -13.60 -8.89
C CYS A 21 0.63 -14.75 -9.34
N ARG A 22 0.11 -15.79 -10.01
CA ARG A 22 0.89 -16.99 -10.40
C ARG A 22 2.14 -16.69 -11.23
N GLY A 23 2.12 -15.63 -12.04
CA GLY A 23 3.28 -15.20 -12.83
C GLY A 23 4.46 -14.68 -12.00
N ILE A 24 4.19 -14.25 -10.77
CA ILE A 24 5.15 -13.65 -9.83
C ILE A 24 5.46 -14.61 -8.68
N CYS A 25 4.43 -15.22 -8.09
CA CYS A 25 4.52 -16.17 -6.99
C CYS A 25 4.98 -17.55 -7.51
N ARG A 26 6.30 -17.80 -7.50
CA ARG A 26 6.93 -19.03 -8.03
C ARG A 26 6.82 -20.27 -7.13
N SER A 27 5.70 -20.46 -6.45
CA SER A 27 5.57 -21.49 -5.40
C SER A 27 4.26 -22.26 -5.52
N ASP A 28 4.35 -23.59 -5.51
CA ASP A 28 3.21 -24.52 -5.34
C ASP A 28 2.67 -24.52 -3.89
N VAL A 29 3.38 -23.85 -2.97
CA VAL A 29 2.98 -23.66 -1.57
C VAL A 29 2.26 -22.32 -1.45
N VAL A 30 1.06 -22.36 -0.87
CA VAL A 30 0.29 -21.16 -0.51
C VAL A 30 1.02 -20.44 0.62
N TYR A 31 1.84 -19.47 0.25
CA TYR A 31 2.47 -18.53 1.16
C TYR A 31 1.48 -17.39 1.45
N ILE A 32 1.27 -17.09 2.72
CA ILE A 32 0.43 -15.96 3.14
C ILE A 32 1.36 -14.92 3.75
N PRO A 33 1.49 -13.73 3.12
CA PRO A 33 2.27 -12.66 3.71
C PRO A 33 1.59 -12.19 5.00
N ARG A 34 2.41 -11.93 6.02
CA ARG A 34 1.96 -11.21 7.21
C ARG A 34 1.92 -9.73 6.91
N LEU A 35 0.77 -9.11 7.19
CA LEU A 35 0.60 -7.68 7.07
C LEU A 35 0.84 -7.08 8.45
N GLU A 36 2.00 -6.44 8.62
CA GLU A 36 2.39 -5.81 9.89
C GLU A 36 2.82 -4.38 9.61
N VAL A 37 2.56 -3.48 10.57
CA VAL A 37 3.03 -2.09 10.49
C VAL A 37 4.56 -2.09 10.52
N GLY A 38 5.18 -1.30 9.64
CA GLY A 38 6.62 -1.26 9.39
C GLY A 38 7.09 -2.24 8.31
N SER A 39 6.21 -3.11 7.80
CA SER A 39 6.58 -4.06 6.75
C SER A 39 6.68 -3.40 5.39
N VAL A 40 7.69 -3.83 4.63
CA VAL A 40 7.86 -3.55 3.21
C VAL A 40 7.62 -4.85 2.46
N LEU A 41 6.77 -4.79 1.44
CA LEU A 41 6.33 -5.94 0.66
C LEU A 41 6.75 -5.73 -0.80
N ASP A 42 7.38 -6.74 -1.38
CA ASP A 42 7.81 -6.76 -2.78
C ASP A 42 7.41 -8.08 -3.45
N GLY A 43 7.60 -8.16 -4.77
CA GLY A 43 7.38 -9.40 -5.53
C GLY A 43 5.99 -10.01 -5.35
N CYS A 44 5.94 -11.24 -4.82
CA CYS A 44 4.69 -11.96 -4.60
C CYS A 44 3.79 -11.25 -3.58
N ASP A 45 4.39 -10.69 -2.51
CA ASP A 45 3.65 -10.09 -1.40
C ASP A 45 3.02 -8.77 -1.82
N TYR A 46 3.78 -7.98 -2.58
CA TYR A 46 3.25 -6.81 -3.28
C TYR A 46 2.10 -7.17 -4.22
N CYS A 47 2.26 -8.20 -5.06
CA CYS A 47 1.21 -8.61 -5.99
C CYS A 47 -0.08 -9.00 -5.26
N LEU A 48 0.04 -9.80 -4.20
CA LEU A 48 -1.10 -10.24 -3.39
C LEU A 48 -1.80 -9.05 -2.74
N LEU A 49 -1.04 -8.11 -2.15
CA LEU A 49 -1.59 -6.91 -1.55
C LEU A 49 -2.27 -5.99 -2.58
N ARG A 50 -1.64 -5.77 -3.75
CA ARG A 50 -2.22 -4.96 -4.84
C ARG A 50 -3.57 -5.51 -5.28
N ASN A 51 -3.63 -6.81 -5.59
CA ASN A 51 -4.88 -7.46 -6.01
C ASN A 51 -5.93 -7.47 -4.90
N LEU A 52 -5.51 -7.62 -3.64
CA LEU A 52 -6.41 -7.53 -2.50
C LEU A 52 -7.03 -6.13 -2.39
N ILE A 53 -6.23 -5.09 -2.56
CA ILE A 53 -6.68 -3.69 -2.51
C ILE A 53 -7.68 -3.39 -3.64
N ASP A 54 -7.38 -3.85 -4.85
CA ASP A 54 -8.30 -3.72 -5.99
C ASP A 54 -9.63 -4.46 -5.75
N LEU A 55 -9.61 -5.57 -5.00
CA LEU A 55 -10.80 -6.35 -4.62
C LEU A 55 -11.69 -5.63 -3.60
N ILE A 56 -11.11 -4.99 -2.58
CA ILE A 56 -11.85 -4.37 -1.48
C ILE A 56 -12.30 -2.93 -1.77
N ASN A 57 -11.78 -2.32 -2.83
CA ASN A 57 -12.14 -0.97 -3.30
C ASN A 57 -12.14 0.08 -2.17
N VAL A 58 -11.06 0.09 -1.39
CA VAL A 58 -10.86 1.07 -0.30
C VAL A 58 -10.52 2.43 -0.90
N LYS A 59 -10.97 3.50 -0.24
CA LYS A 59 -10.62 4.87 -0.65
C LYS A 59 -9.11 5.08 -0.61
N SER A 60 -8.56 5.43 -1.76
CA SER A 60 -7.16 5.78 -1.92
C SER A 60 -7.00 7.20 -2.45
N ILE A 61 -5.79 7.73 -2.35
CA ILE A 61 -5.34 8.93 -3.06
C ILE A 61 -4.09 8.56 -3.86
N THR A 62 -4.03 8.98 -5.12
CA THR A 62 -2.88 8.75 -5.99
C THR A 62 -2.21 10.07 -6.31
N ILE A 63 -0.88 10.09 -6.22
CA ILE A 63 -0.04 11.22 -6.63
C ILE A 63 0.96 10.78 -7.69
N VAL A 64 1.28 11.68 -8.61
CA VAL A 64 2.30 11.45 -9.63
C VAL A 64 3.61 12.07 -9.14
N LEU A 65 4.65 11.27 -9.05
CA LEU A 65 5.99 11.72 -8.69
C LEU A 65 6.59 12.51 -9.86
N ARG A 66 7.50 13.43 -9.55
CA ARG A 66 8.25 14.19 -10.57
C ARG A 66 9.07 13.33 -11.53
N GLY A 67 9.39 12.09 -11.14
CA GLY A 67 10.04 11.11 -12.00
C GLY A 67 9.12 10.45 -13.04
N GLY A 68 7.81 10.68 -12.98
CA GLY A 68 6.80 10.05 -13.84
C GLY A 68 6.15 8.80 -13.25
N ASP A 69 6.73 8.23 -12.19
CA ASP A 69 6.12 7.18 -11.39
C ASP A 69 4.94 7.71 -10.55
N TYR A 70 4.22 6.83 -9.87
CA TYR A 70 3.12 7.20 -8.98
C TYR A 70 3.24 6.51 -7.63
N LEU A 71 2.66 7.14 -6.62
CA LEU A 71 2.37 6.52 -5.33
C LEU A 71 0.86 6.57 -5.09
N GLU A 72 0.31 5.47 -4.60
CA GLU A 72 -1.06 5.39 -4.13
C GLU A 72 -1.06 5.15 -2.61
N PHE A 73 -1.82 5.96 -1.88
CA PHE A 73 -1.94 5.85 -0.43
C PHE A 73 -3.34 5.40 -0.05
N LEU A 74 -3.42 4.43 0.85
CA LEU A 74 -4.67 3.92 1.39
C LEU A 74 -4.67 4.07 2.91
N LYS A 75 -5.71 4.71 3.44
CA LYS A 75 -5.85 4.93 4.88
C LYS A 75 -6.67 3.78 5.49
N LEU A 76 -6.06 3.09 6.44
CA LEU A 76 -6.71 2.15 7.35
C LEU A 76 -6.97 2.83 8.70
N ASP A 77 -7.67 2.16 9.61
CA ASP A 77 -7.99 2.73 10.93
C ASP A 77 -6.75 2.82 11.84
N ASP A 78 -5.73 2.01 11.60
CA ASP A 78 -4.49 1.93 12.40
C ASP A 78 -3.19 2.00 11.58
N ALA A 79 -3.27 2.20 10.26
CA ALA A 79 -2.10 2.29 9.38
C ALA A 79 -2.38 3.07 8.08
N VAL A 80 -1.33 3.39 7.34
CA VAL A 80 -1.41 3.81 5.93
C VAL A 80 -0.65 2.81 5.08
N ILE A 81 -1.24 2.35 3.98
CA ILE A 81 -0.53 1.58 2.96
C ILE A 81 -0.06 2.54 1.88
N GLU A 82 1.25 2.61 1.66
CA GLU A 82 1.87 3.25 0.50
C GLU A 82 2.11 2.18 -0.56
N LEU A 83 1.51 2.32 -1.74
CA LEU A 83 1.74 1.48 -2.91
C LEU A 83 2.55 2.26 -3.95
N GLY A 84 3.74 1.76 -4.25
CA GLY A 84 4.50 2.14 -5.44
C GLY A 84 4.20 1.24 -6.63
N SER A 85 5.08 1.29 -7.63
CA SER A 85 4.97 0.47 -8.86
C SER A 85 5.26 -1.02 -8.61
N GLU A 86 6.21 -1.33 -7.73
CA GLU A 86 6.68 -2.70 -7.48
C GLU A 86 6.79 -3.05 -5.99
N VAL A 87 6.63 -2.07 -5.11
CA VAL A 87 6.82 -2.20 -3.66
C VAL A 87 5.66 -1.55 -2.92
N ALA A 88 5.24 -2.14 -1.82
CA ALA A 88 4.30 -1.55 -0.87
C ALA A 88 4.95 -1.40 0.51
N SER A 89 4.56 -0.38 1.25
CA SER A 89 4.95 -0.17 2.65
C SER A 89 3.72 0.02 3.52
N ILE A 90 3.69 -0.60 4.70
CA ILE A 90 2.63 -0.41 5.70
C ILE A 90 3.19 0.51 6.78
N LEU A 91 2.75 1.76 6.79
CA LEU A 91 3.24 2.83 7.67
C LEU A 91 2.34 2.95 8.91
N ALA A 92 2.93 3.32 10.04
CA ALA A 92 2.13 3.75 11.18
C ALA A 92 1.46 5.09 10.86
N LEU A 93 0.30 5.37 11.49
CA LEU A 93 -0.45 6.61 11.24
C LEU A 93 0.37 7.87 11.57
N ASP A 94 1.18 7.82 12.62
CA ASP A 94 2.04 8.93 13.07
C ASP A 94 3.27 9.13 12.17
N GLU A 95 3.65 8.12 11.38
CA GLU A 95 4.76 8.20 10.41
C GLU A 95 4.33 8.86 9.09
N PHE A 96 3.03 8.84 8.76
CA PHE A 96 2.55 9.29 7.45
C PHE A 96 2.94 10.74 7.13
N VAL A 97 2.77 11.67 8.08
CA VAL A 97 3.12 13.08 7.84
C VAL A 97 4.62 13.26 7.63
N SER A 98 5.45 12.54 8.39
CA SER A 98 6.91 12.55 8.20
C SER A 98 7.26 12.05 6.79
N ARG A 99 6.65 10.94 6.36
CA ARG A 99 6.86 10.36 5.04
C ARG A 99 6.51 11.33 3.90
N VAL A 100 5.38 12.04 4.00
CA VAL A 100 4.99 13.05 3.02
C VAL A 100 5.99 14.21 2.96
N MET A 101 6.48 14.65 4.12
CA MET A 101 7.49 15.72 4.18
C MET A 101 8.83 15.26 3.59
N GLU A 102 9.25 14.01 3.79
CA GLU A 102 10.43 13.45 3.13
C GLU A 102 10.30 13.45 1.61
N LEU A 103 9.16 13.00 1.05
CA LEU A 103 8.92 13.04 -0.39
C LEU A 103 9.06 14.46 -0.96
N ARG A 104 8.59 15.46 -0.21
CA ARG A 104 8.75 16.87 -0.55
C ARG A 104 10.21 17.32 -0.47
N GLU A 105 10.91 16.98 0.61
CA GLU A 105 12.32 17.34 0.83
C GLU A 105 13.24 16.77 -0.25
N PHE A 106 12.98 15.53 -0.69
CA PHE A 106 13.66 14.91 -1.82
C PHE A 106 13.15 15.41 -3.18
N ASN A 107 12.29 16.43 -3.21
CA ASN A 107 11.77 17.07 -4.41
C ASN A 107 11.06 16.07 -5.34
N MET A 108 10.44 15.04 -4.75
CA MET A 108 9.67 14.01 -5.47
C MET A 108 8.24 14.46 -5.74
N ILE A 109 7.69 15.31 -4.86
CA ILE A 109 6.31 15.86 -4.95
C ILE A 109 6.32 17.38 -4.75
N LEU A 110 5.22 18.04 -5.12
CA LEU A 110 5.04 19.48 -4.98
C LEU A 110 4.34 19.85 -3.65
N ASP A 111 4.43 21.13 -3.27
CA ASP A 111 3.74 21.65 -2.07
C ASP A 111 2.21 21.48 -2.15
N GLU A 112 1.64 21.51 -3.37
CA GLU A 112 0.22 21.23 -3.59
C GLU A 112 -0.17 19.78 -3.31
N ASP A 113 0.71 18.82 -3.63
CA ASP A 113 0.51 17.40 -3.34
C ASP A 113 0.57 17.16 -1.83
N VAL A 114 1.51 17.82 -1.13
CA VAL A 114 1.63 17.75 0.33
C VAL A 114 0.34 18.17 1.01
N ASN A 115 -0.21 19.32 0.61
CA ASN A 115 -1.48 19.81 1.18
C ASN A 115 -2.63 18.84 0.90
N SER A 116 -2.71 18.30 -0.31
CA SER A 116 -3.73 17.33 -0.71
C SER A 116 -3.66 16.04 0.09
N LEU A 117 -2.45 15.52 0.32
CA LEU A 117 -2.21 14.30 1.10
C LEU A 117 -2.54 14.50 2.59
N ILE A 118 -2.14 15.64 3.18
CA ILE A 118 -2.46 15.95 4.58
C ILE A 118 -3.97 16.15 4.77
N GLU A 119 -4.62 16.83 3.84
CA GLU A 119 -6.08 17.02 3.89
C GLU A 119 -6.82 15.69 3.75
N TRP A 120 -6.42 14.84 2.80
CA TRP A 120 -6.96 13.50 2.65
C TRP A 120 -6.77 12.66 3.92
N PHE A 121 -5.58 12.69 4.51
CA PHE A 121 -5.27 11.92 5.71
C PHE A 121 -6.02 12.41 6.95
N SER A 122 -6.40 13.67 7.00
CA SER A 122 -7.15 14.24 8.13
C SER A 122 -8.65 13.92 8.10
N ARG A 123 -9.16 13.40 6.98
CA ARG A 123 -10.57 12.99 6.80
C ARG A 123 -10.81 11.56 7.26
#